data_AF-A0A0V8DEF2-F1
#
_entry.id   AF-A0A0V8DEF2-F1
#
_cell.length_a   1.000
_cell.length_b   1.000
_cell.length_c   1.000
_cell.angle_alpha   90.00
_cell.angle_beta   90.00
_cell.angle_gamma   90.00
#
_symmetry.space_group_name_H-M   'P 1'
#
loop_
_entity.id
_entity.type
_entity.pdbx_description
1 polymer ?
#
loop_
_entity_poly.entity_id
_entity_poly.type
_entity_poly.pdbx_seq_one_letter_code
_entity_poly.pdbx_strand_id
1 'polypeptide(L)'
;MIVKKEQIMRIILEQQSQEIKFRFYSATTIGGLSKTELATYESIIPKGSTKATYEHRPDIQFDALALVKSEWQDIAYFSLNGEMICERSAYGEAMISKCDELFTQNAYKQAIEDELKAEKSGREVVVSDLTEKGAGGLMSDYATYWEQYKKENNL
;
A
#
# COMPACT_ATOMS: atom_id res chain seq x y z
N MET A 1 2.82 8.22 10.50
CA MET A 1 2.58 6.81 10.90
C MET A 1 3.64 5.85 10.33
N ILE A 2 3.92 4.70 10.97
CA ILE A 2 4.74 3.61 10.37
C ILE A 2 3.88 2.81 9.39
N VAL A 3 4.36 2.69 8.15
CA VAL A 3 3.70 1.95 7.06
C VAL A 3 4.16 0.49 7.06
N LYS A 4 3.21 -0.43 6.96
CA LYS A 4 3.43 -1.86 6.77
C LYS A 4 3.32 -2.23 5.30
N LYS A 5 4.02 -3.30 4.89
CA LYS A 5 4.00 -3.79 3.50
C LYS A 5 2.58 -4.11 3.01
N GLU A 6 1.72 -4.63 3.87
CA GLU A 6 0.33 -4.96 3.52
C GLU A 6 -0.47 -3.70 3.14
N GLN A 7 -0.20 -2.55 3.77
CA GLN A 7 -0.85 -1.29 3.43
C GLN A 7 -0.42 -0.79 2.04
N ILE A 8 0.85 -0.97 1.66
CA ILE A 8 1.33 -0.65 0.31
C ILE A 8 0.73 -1.59 -0.72
N MET A 9 0.70 -2.90 -0.43
CA MET A 9 0.07 -3.87 -1.34
C MET A 9 -1.41 -3.54 -1.56
N ARG A 10 -2.12 -3.09 -0.52
CA ARG A 10 -3.49 -2.59 -0.64
C ARG A 10 -3.55 -1.34 -1.53
N ILE A 11 -2.67 -0.36 -1.33
CA ILE A 11 -2.62 0.86 -2.17
C ILE A 11 -2.40 0.49 -3.65
N ILE A 12 -1.50 -0.44 -3.96
CA ILE A 12 -1.27 -0.92 -5.33
C ILE A 12 -2.55 -1.49 -5.94
N LEU A 13 -3.36 -2.19 -5.15
CA LEU A 13 -4.62 -2.78 -5.59
C LEU A 13 -5.77 -1.75 -5.71
N GLU A 14 -5.85 -0.80 -4.78
CA GLU A 14 -6.93 0.20 -4.72
C GLU A 14 -6.69 1.39 -5.68
N GLN A 15 -5.44 1.78 -5.88
CA GLN A 15 -5.06 2.96 -6.68
C GLN A 15 -4.63 2.61 -8.10
N GLN A 16 -5.21 1.56 -8.69
CA GLN A 16 -4.89 1.14 -10.06
C GLN A 16 -5.19 2.22 -11.11
N SER A 17 -6.04 3.20 -10.83
CA SER A 17 -6.27 4.33 -11.74
C SER A 17 -5.09 5.31 -11.83
N GLN A 18 -4.10 5.17 -10.94
CA GLN A 18 -2.97 6.08 -10.79
C GLN A 18 -1.64 5.37 -11.07
N GLU A 19 -0.62 6.16 -11.42
CA GLU A 19 0.73 5.63 -11.57
C GLU A 19 1.40 5.62 -10.20
N ILE A 20 2.07 4.51 -9.88
CA ILE A 20 2.87 4.38 -8.66
C ILE A 20 4.32 4.26 -9.08
N LYS A 21 5.21 5.04 -8.46
CA LYS A 21 6.65 4.83 -8.60
C LYS A 21 7.28 4.43 -7.27
N PHE A 22 8.37 3.69 -7.34
CA PHE A 22 9.13 3.31 -6.17
C PHE A 22 10.59 3.07 -6.53
N ARG A 23 11.46 3.19 -5.52
CA ARG A 23 12.89 3.05 -5.72
C ARG A 23 13.52 2.24 -4.60
N PHE A 24 14.52 1.45 -4.98
CA PHE A 24 15.32 0.66 -4.05
C PHE A 24 16.51 1.45 -3.54
N TYR A 25 17.03 1.02 -2.39
CA TYR A 25 18.40 1.32 -2.01
C TYR A 25 19.40 0.67 -2.99
N SER A 26 20.56 1.28 -3.17
CA SER A 26 21.62 0.74 -4.01
C SER A 26 22.26 -0.50 -3.37
N ALA A 27 22.96 -1.29 -4.18
CA ALA A 27 23.76 -2.41 -3.68
C ALA A 27 24.83 -1.98 -2.66
N THR A 28 25.38 -0.76 -2.80
CA THR A 28 26.32 -0.19 -1.83
C THR A 28 25.65 0.07 -0.47
N THR A 29 24.41 0.56 -0.47
CA THR A 29 23.64 0.74 0.76
C THR A 29 23.25 -0.58 1.40
N ILE A 30 22.77 -1.55 0.62
CA ILE A 30 22.43 -2.89 1.10
C ILE A 30 23.69 -3.59 1.67
N GLY A 31 24.85 -3.37 1.05
CA GLY A 31 26.15 -3.85 1.52
C GLY A 31 26.74 -3.08 2.71
N GLY A 32 26.05 -2.06 3.23
CA GLY A 32 26.46 -1.29 4.42
C GLY A 32 27.54 -0.22 4.17
N LEU A 33 27.86 0.08 2.91
CA LEU A 33 28.84 1.10 2.53
C LEU A 33 28.24 2.52 2.46
N SER A 34 26.92 2.60 2.35
CA SER A 34 26.13 3.82 2.45
C SER A 34 24.88 3.54 3.29
N LYS A 35 24.21 4.59 3.77
CA LYS A 35 22.93 4.47 4.50
C LYS A 35 21.73 4.92 3.67
N THR A 36 21.95 5.70 2.62
CA THR A 36 20.87 6.42 1.92
C THR A 36 21.02 6.41 0.41
N GLU A 37 22.08 5.81 -0.13
CA GLU A 37 22.28 5.76 -1.57
C GLU A 37 21.21 4.87 -2.23
N LEU A 38 20.61 5.40 -3.29
CA LEU A 38 19.51 4.79 -4.01
C LEU A 38 20.00 4.12 -5.29
N ALA A 39 19.28 3.08 -5.72
CA ALA A 39 19.48 2.50 -7.02
C ALA A 39 19.25 3.56 -8.12
N THR A 40 20.03 3.45 -9.20
CA THR A 40 20.00 4.43 -10.30
C THR A 40 18.62 4.57 -10.94
N TYR A 41 17.87 3.47 -11.00
CA TYR A 41 16.65 3.39 -11.78
C TYR A 41 15.41 3.26 -10.90
N GLU A 42 14.39 4.05 -11.22
CA GLU A 42 13.07 3.92 -10.63
C GLU A 42 12.27 2.79 -11.26
N SER A 43 11.45 2.16 -10.43
CA SER A 43 10.42 1.23 -10.87
C SER A 43 9.07 1.96 -10.92
N ILE A 44 8.26 1.60 -11.89
CA ILE A 44 6.94 2.18 -12.15
C ILE A 44 5.92 1.05 -12.24
N ILE A 45 4.77 1.25 -11.62
CA ILE A 45 3.54 0.48 -11.83
C ILE A 45 2.63 1.36 -12.69
N PRO A 46 2.45 1.04 -13.98
CA PRO A 46 1.59 1.82 -14.86
C PRO A 46 0.13 1.79 -14.41
N LYS A 47 -0.62 2.83 -14.78
CA LYS A 47 -2.07 2.89 -14.59
C LYS A 47 -2.74 1.64 -15.18
N GLY A 48 -3.63 1.03 -14.40
CA GLY A 48 -4.40 -0.17 -14.74
C GLY A 48 -3.62 -1.47 -14.59
N SER A 49 -2.43 -1.45 -13.99
CA SER A 49 -1.54 -2.61 -13.87
C SER A 49 -1.20 -2.94 -12.41
N THR A 50 -0.98 -4.21 -12.14
CA THR A 50 -0.31 -4.70 -10.92
C THR A 50 1.12 -5.17 -11.20
N LYS A 51 1.55 -5.07 -12.47
CA LYS A 51 2.93 -5.32 -12.88
C LYS A 51 3.74 -4.03 -12.80
N ALA A 52 4.92 -4.14 -12.23
CA ALA A 52 5.94 -3.11 -12.24
C ALA A 52 6.93 -3.33 -13.39
N THR A 53 7.59 -2.25 -13.79
CA THR A 53 8.67 -2.21 -14.78
C THR A 53 9.71 -1.17 -14.36
N TYR A 54 10.89 -1.16 -14.96
CA TYR A 54 11.78 0.00 -14.85
C TYR A 54 11.38 1.08 -15.86
N GLU A 55 11.49 2.35 -15.47
CA GLU A 55 11.13 3.51 -16.33
C GLU A 55 11.87 3.50 -17.69
N HIS A 56 13.12 3.05 -17.68
CA HIS A 56 14.01 3.01 -18.84
C HIS A 56 14.04 1.63 -19.54
N ARG A 57 13.36 0.62 -19.00
CA ARG A 57 13.28 -0.76 -19.54
C ARG A 57 11.85 -1.31 -19.45
N PRO A 58 10.90 -0.74 -20.21
CA PRO A 58 9.50 -1.17 -20.23
C PRO A 58 9.30 -2.62 -20.71
N ASP A 59 10.32 -3.22 -21.34
CA ASP A 59 10.37 -4.62 -21.76
C ASP A 59 10.43 -5.60 -20.58
N ILE A 60 10.90 -5.16 -19.42
CA ILE A 60 11.05 -6.00 -18.23
C ILE A 60 9.86 -5.78 -17.31
N GLN A 61 9.01 -6.79 -17.17
CA GLN A 61 7.86 -6.74 -16.27
C GLN A 61 7.99 -7.75 -15.15
N PHE A 62 7.59 -7.34 -13.95
CA PHE A 62 7.56 -8.18 -12.76
C PHE A 62 6.32 -7.89 -11.92
N ASP A 63 5.90 -8.85 -11.10
CA ASP A 63 4.74 -8.70 -10.23
C ASP A 63 5.08 -7.76 -9.07
N ALA A 64 4.39 -6.61 -8.97
CA ALA A 64 4.68 -5.62 -7.96
C ALA A 64 4.34 -6.10 -6.54
N LEU A 65 3.29 -6.90 -6.39
CA LEU A 65 2.85 -7.41 -5.09
C LEU A 65 3.84 -8.46 -4.56
N ALA A 66 4.32 -9.34 -5.43
CA ALA A 66 5.35 -10.32 -5.09
C ALA A 66 6.66 -9.62 -4.68
N LEU A 67 7.06 -8.59 -5.43
CA LEU A 67 8.26 -7.80 -5.16
C LEU A 67 8.17 -7.05 -3.83
N VAL A 68 7.05 -6.38 -3.55
CA VAL A 68 6.85 -5.70 -2.25
C VAL A 68 6.89 -6.71 -1.11
N LYS A 69 6.37 -7.92 -1.32
CA LYS A 69 6.37 -8.97 -0.30
C LYS A 69 7.78 -9.49 0.01
N SER A 70 8.63 -9.67 -1.01
CA SER A 70 9.99 -10.22 -0.85
C SER A 70 11.03 -9.15 -0.51
N GLU A 71 10.98 -7.99 -1.17
CA GLU A 71 12.02 -6.95 -1.13
C GLU A 71 11.64 -5.73 -0.25
N TRP A 72 10.64 -5.86 0.63
CA TRP A 72 10.11 -4.74 1.43
C TRP A 72 11.17 -3.87 2.12
N GLN A 73 12.23 -4.48 2.64
CA GLN A 73 13.27 -3.77 3.38
C GLN A 73 14.21 -2.97 2.49
N ASP A 74 14.32 -3.36 1.22
CA ASP A 74 15.23 -2.74 0.26
C ASP A 74 14.57 -1.59 -0.50
N ILE A 75 13.25 -1.41 -0.35
CA ILE A 75 12.51 -0.30 -0.95
C ILE A 75 12.63 0.93 -0.06
N ALA A 76 13.09 2.03 -0.67
CA ALA A 76 13.34 3.31 -0.01
C ALA A 76 12.10 4.19 0.07
N TYR A 77 11.30 4.28 -0.99
CA TYR A 77 10.08 5.11 -1.01
C TYR A 77 9.05 4.64 -2.03
N PHE A 78 7.82 5.12 -1.86
CA PHE A 78 6.75 5.06 -2.87
C PHE A 78 6.22 6.46 -3.16
N SER A 79 5.84 6.70 -4.41
CA SER A 79 5.13 7.89 -4.85
C SER A 79 3.88 7.51 -5.65
N LEU A 80 2.88 8.38 -5.58
CA LEU A 80 1.61 8.27 -6.30
C LEU A 80 1.44 9.53 -7.14
N ASN A 81 1.34 9.40 -8.46
CA ASN A 81 1.34 10.53 -9.40
C ASN A 81 2.49 11.55 -9.18
N GLY A 82 3.66 11.05 -8.76
CA GLY A 82 4.85 11.87 -8.51
C GLY A 82 4.94 12.48 -7.12
N GLU A 83 3.89 12.37 -6.29
CA GLU A 83 3.94 12.81 -4.90
C GLU A 83 4.38 11.65 -4.00
N MET A 84 5.41 11.88 -3.19
CA MET A 84 5.94 10.85 -2.29
C MET A 84 4.95 10.59 -1.14
N ILE A 85 4.45 9.37 -1.06
CA ILE A 85 3.43 8.98 -0.07
C ILE A 85 4.05 8.35 1.17
N CYS A 86 5.21 7.71 1.04
CA CYS A 86 5.98 7.21 2.18
C CYS A 86 7.46 7.03 1.82
N GLU A 87 8.33 7.10 2.82
CA GLU A 87 9.78 6.90 2.66
C GLU A 87 10.43 6.30 3.90
N ARG A 88 11.61 5.72 3.72
CA ARG A 88 12.57 5.41 4.77
C ARG A 88 13.66 6.48 4.75
N SER A 89 14.00 7.02 5.92
CA SER A 89 15.07 8.01 6.06
C SER A 89 16.46 7.40 5.79
N ALA A 90 16.64 6.11 6.07
CA ALA A 90 17.86 5.34 5.81
C ALA A 90 17.56 3.84 5.73
N TYR A 91 18.47 3.06 5.16
CA TYR A 91 18.35 1.61 5.12
C TYR A 91 18.31 1.01 6.52
N GLY A 92 17.36 0.09 6.74
CA GLY A 92 17.06 -0.49 8.05
C GLY A 92 16.08 0.30 8.90
N GLU A 93 15.81 1.57 8.59
CA GLU A 93 14.81 2.38 9.30
C GLU A 93 13.39 2.05 8.85
N ALA A 94 12.40 2.31 9.70
CA ALA A 94 11.00 2.08 9.38
C ALA A 94 10.51 2.94 8.20
N MET A 95 9.60 2.40 7.38
CA MET A 95 8.92 3.18 6.35
C MET A 95 7.89 4.11 7.01
N ILE A 96 8.03 5.42 6.81
CA ILE A 96 7.19 6.45 7.42
C ILE A 96 6.29 7.08 6.35
N SER A 97 5.01 7.15 6.66
CA SER A 97 4.01 7.81 5.81
C SER A 97 4.21 9.33 5.79
N LYS A 98 4.00 9.92 4.61
CA LYS A 98 3.90 11.37 4.37
C LYS A 98 2.45 11.85 4.22
N CYS A 99 1.52 10.92 4.06
CA CYS A 99 0.09 11.17 3.95
C CYS A 99 -0.68 10.07 4.71
N ASP A 100 -0.85 10.25 6.02
CA ASP A 100 -1.37 9.20 6.91
C ASP A 100 -2.80 8.74 6.54
N GLU A 101 -3.59 9.60 5.91
CA GLU A 101 -4.94 9.28 5.43
C GLU A 101 -4.94 8.16 4.38
N LEU A 102 -3.96 8.11 3.47
CA LEU A 102 -3.87 7.08 2.43
C LEU A 102 -3.63 5.67 3.00
N PHE A 103 -3.01 5.57 4.16
CA PHE A 103 -2.63 4.31 4.77
C PHE A 103 -3.62 3.85 5.85
N THR A 104 -4.49 4.75 6.31
CA THR A 104 -5.53 4.45 7.30
C THR A 104 -6.66 3.70 6.61
N GLN A 105 -6.89 2.45 7.01
CA GLN A 105 -8.01 1.67 6.50
C GLN A 105 -9.26 2.02 7.30
N ASN A 106 -10.36 2.26 6.61
CA ASN A 106 -11.60 2.52 7.31
C ASN A 106 -12.11 1.26 8.03
N ALA A 107 -12.70 1.39 9.22
CA ALA A 107 -13.03 0.25 10.08
C ALA A 107 -13.95 -0.75 9.36
N TYR A 108 -14.84 -0.23 8.51
CA TYR A 108 -15.73 -1.03 7.67
C TYR A 108 -14.99 -1.88 6.62
N LYS A 109 -14.03 -1.28 5.89
CA LYS A 109 -13.21 -2.02 4.91
C LYS A 109 -12.36 -3.09 5.60
N GLN A 110 -11.87 -2.79 6.80
CA GLN A 110 -11.09 -3.75 7.57
C GLN A 110 -11.94 -4.92 8.06
N ALA A 111 -13.18 -4.67 8.51
CA ALA A 111 -14.13 -5.71 8.88
C ALA A 111 -14.44 -6.66 7.70
N ILE A 112 -14.68 -6.13 6.51
CA ILE A 112 -14.90 -6.94 5.29
C ILE A 112 -13.67 -7.79 4.96
N GLU A 113 -12.47 -7.22 5.00
CA GLU A 113 -11.24 -7.96 4.70
C GLU A 113 -10.97 -9.07 5.72
N ASP A 114 -11.29 -8.84 7.00
CA ASP A 114 -11.12 -9.83 8.06
C ASP A 114 -12.13 -10.98 7.89
N GLU A 115 -13.37 -10.68 7.52
CA GLU A 115 -14.40 -11.67 7.16
C GLU A 115 -13.96 -12.53 5.95
N LEU A 116 -13.45 -11.91 4.89
CA LEU A 116 -12.92 -12.61 3.71
C LEU A 116 -11.69 -13.47 3.99
N LYS A 117 -10.79 -13.01 4.88
CA LYS A 117 -9.61 -13.80 5.31
C LYS A 117 -10.02 -15.00 6.17
N ALA A 118 -11.05 -14.84 7.00
CA ALA A 118 -11.57 -15.90 7.83
C ALA A 118 -12.24 -17.00 7.01
N GLU A 119 -13.07 -16.61 6.04
CA GLU A 119 -13.70 -17.52 5.09
C GLU A 119 -12.65 -18.34 4.32
N LYS A 120 -11.56 -17.70 3.86
CA LYS A 120 -10.45 -18.39 3.17
C LYS A 120 -9.58 -19.28 4.05
N SER A 121 -9.53 -19.03 5.36
CA SER A 121 -8.67 -19.79 6.29
C SER A 121 -9.43 -20.83 7.12
N GLY A 122 -10.75 -20.88 7.02
CA GLY A 122 -11.61 -21.78 7.79
C GLY A 122 -11.60 -21.50 9.30
N ARG A 123 -11.14 -20.32 9.73
CA ARG A 123 -11.11 -19.89 11.14
C ARG A 123 -12.32 -19.01 11.44
N GLU A 124 -13.02 -19.28 12.54
CA GLU A 124 -14.03 -18.38 13.09
C GLU A 124 -13.40 -17.02 13.46
N VAL A 125 -13.99 -15.92 12.97
CA VAL A 125 -13.69 -14.58 13.48
C VAL A 125 -14.41 -14.42 14.80
N VAL A 126 -13.67 -14.39 15.90
CA VAL A 126 -14.21 -13.90 17.18
C VAL A 126 -14.29 -12.38 17.07
N VAL A 127 -15.44 -11.88 16.64
CA VAL A 127 -15.76 -10.45 16.73
C VAL A 127 -15.91 -10.13 18.21
N SER A 128 -14.89 -9.53 18.82
CA SER A 128 -15.00 -9.00 20.18
C SER A 128 -16.13 -7.97 20.24
N ASP A 129 -16.96 -8.03 21.29
CA ASP A 129 -18.14 -7.16 21.49
C ASP A 129 -17.87 -5.72 21.03
N LEU A 130 -18.52 -5.33 19.93
CA LEU A 130 -18.46 -3.99 19.39
C LEU A 130 -19.09 -3.03 20.40
N THR A 131 -18.25 -2.23 21.08
CA THR A 131 -18.75 -1.07 21.84
C THR A 131 -19.57 -0.15 20.94
N GLU A 132 -20.57 0.57 21.47
CA GLU A 132 -21.42 1.49 20.69
C GLU A 132 -20.63 2.48 19.82
N LYS A 133 -19.43 2.89 20.27
CA LYS A 133 -18.50 3.72 19.48
C LYS A 133 -17.96 3.00 18.24
N GLY A 134 -17.66 1.70 18.33
CA GLY A 134 -17.24 0.88 17.21
C GLY A 134 -18.36 0.67 16.18
N ALA A 135 -19.59 0.45 16.66
CA ALA A 135 -20.77 0.36 15.78
C ALA A 135 -21.09 1.69 15.08
N GLY A 136 -20.95 2.82 15.78
CA GLY A 136 -21.13 4.16 15.20
C GLY A 136 -20.10 4.50 14.12
N GLY A 137 -18.83 4.11 14.33
CA GLY A 137 -17.76 4.23 13.33
C GLY A 137 -18.10 3.43 12.07
N LEU A 138 -18.44 2.15 12.21
CA LEU A 138 -18.81 1.28 11.09
C LEU A 138 -19.98 1.82 10.25
N MET A 139 -21.01 2.38 10.90
CA MET A 139 -22.14 2.97 10.17
C MET A 139 -21.78 4.26 9.42
N SER A 140 -20.96 5.12 10.03
CA SER A 140 -20.46 6.34 9.39
C SER A 140 -19.57 6.03 8.18
N ASP A 141 -18.76 4.99 8.32
CA ASP A 141 -17.85 4.50 7.28
C ASP A 141 -18.61 3.90 6.10
N TYR A 142 -19.66 3.13 6.40
CA TYR A 142 -20.58 2.60 5.39
C TYR A 142 -21.32 3.72 4.65
N ALA A 143 -21.82 4.73 5.35
CA ALA A 143 -22.50 5.87 4.74
C ALA A 143 -21.57 6.62 3.77
N THR A 144 -20.33 6.88 4.20
CA THR A 144 -19.31 7.56 3.38
C THR A 144 -18.96 6.74 2.13
N TYR A 145 -18.77 5.43 2.29
CA TYR A 145 -18.54 4.51 1.16
C TYR A 145 -19.71 4.53 0.17
N TRP A 146 -20.95 4.47 0.65
CA TRP A 146 -22.14 4.45 -0.18
C TRP A 146 -22.37 5.77 -0.93
N GLU A 147 -22.05 6.90 -0.30
CA GLU A 147 -22.08 8.21 -0.97
C GLU A 147 -21.04 8.32 -2.09
N GLN A 148 -19.82 7.84 -1.87
CA GLN A 148 -18.79 7.77 -2.91
C GLN A 148 -19.21 6.86 -4.06
N TYR A 149 -19.72 5.66 -3.75
CA TYR A 149 -20.18 4.69 -4.74
C TYR A 149 -21.28 5.27 -5.65
N LYS A 150 -22.26 5.99 -5.08
CA LYS A 150 -23.31 6.67 -5.86
C LYS A 150 -22.75 7.73 -6.80
N LYS A 151 -21.81 8.55 -6.31
CA LYS A 151 -21.15 9.59 -7.12
C LYS A 151 -20.36 8.99 -8.28
N GLU A 152 -19.65 7.89 -8.05
CA GLU A 152 -18.83 7.24 -9.09
C GLU A 152 -19.67 6.50 -10.14
N ASN A 153 -20.89 6.05 -9.78
CA ASN A 153 -21.77 5.27 -10.66
C ASN A 153 -22.98 6.06 -11.20
N ASN A 154 -23.07 7.38 -10.96
CA ASN A 154 -24.22 8.22 -11.34
C ASN A 154 -25.58 7.62 -10.92
N LEU A 155 -25.67 7.12 -9.68
CA LEU A 155 -26.89 6.56 -9.07
C LEU A 155 -27.59 7.55 -8.15
#